data_AF-V5HIN1-F1
#
_entry.id   AF-V5HIN1-F1
#
_cell.length_a   1.000
_cell.length_b   1.000
_cell.length_c   1.000
_cell.angle_alpha   90.00
_cell.angle_beta   90.00
_cell.angle_gamma   90.00
#
_symmetry.space_group_name_H-M   'P 1'
#
loop_
_entity.id
_entity.type
_entity.pdbx_description
1 polymer ?
#
loop_
_entity_poly.entity_id
_entity_poly.type
_entity_poly.pdbx_seq_one_letter_code
_entity_poly.pdbx_strand_id
1 'polypeptide(L)'
;MPMAVDGKLTEVQFTRPSCAYLDRSDNFLLNDRTFNRQYASFYCARYKSMLPVLKQRAEQKWGKQKVQVTSLGDLVEDKRSVVVGTLFKVMELQPSILKEISEEHHVAPQPRRTHLTDNSDSLVLEDDRQRLPLSGNIDVVAHVTGIPVAVLGRVGDDGRFAVEDICYAGLLKQVPRPSLEADKYLVLVSGVGLVEGADDLLQLQLLVDYLSGFLGCDADQERASRVVRVVLAGNTLRQTVSTKDLARARFSIRKESSADSAATRLLDAFLLQLSRSVHVDVMPGEADPSGALLPQQPLHQCLFPEAS
;
A
#
# COMPACT_ATOMS: atom_id res chain seq x y z
N MET A 1 -44.92 -45.15 11.36
CA MET A 1 -45.08 -44.29 10.17
C MET A 1 -43.74 -43.63 9.92
N PRO A 2 -43.08 -43.85 8.77
CA PRO A 2 -41.89 -43.09 8.42
C PRO A 2 -42.32 -41.67 8.06
N MET A 3 -41.65 -40.67 8.64
CA MET A 3 -41.81 -39.27 8.27
C MET A 3 -41.25 -39.11 6.85
N ALA A 4 -42.12 -38.85 5.88
CA ALA A 4 -41.71 -38.49 4.54
C ALA A 4 -41.00 -37.12 4.61
N VAL A 5 -39.71 -37.12 4.33
CA VAL A 5 -38.98 -35.89 4.05
C VAL A 5 -39.30 -35.54 2.60
N ASP A 6 -40.26 -34.63 2.39
CA ASP A 6 -40.52 -33.98 1.10
C ASP A 6 -39.38 -32.98 0.78
N GLY A 7 -38.15 -33.48 0.75
CA GLY A 7 -37.02 -32.77 0.19
C GLY A 7 -37.01 -33.01 -1.31
N LYS A 8 -37.06 -31.96 -2.11
CA LYS A 8 -36.76 -32.08 -3.55
C LYS A 8 -35.41 -32.77 -3.71
N LEU A 9 -35.41 -34.03 -4.14
CA LEU A 9 -34.22 -34.82 -4.48
C LEU A 9 -33.61 -34.42 -5.83
N THR A 10 -33.84 -33.19 -6.28
CA THR A 10 -33.32 -32.67 -7.54
C THR A 10 -32.11 -31.82 -7.23
N GLU A 11 -30.95 -32.27 -7.71
CA GLU A 11 -29.70 -31.51 -7.70
C GLU A 11 -29.92 -30.12 -8.31
N VAL A 12 -29.59 -29.07 -7.56
CA VAL A 12 -29.68 -27.69 -8.03
C VAL A 12 -28.29 -27.26 -8.47
N GLN A 13 -28.16 -26.84 -9.72
CA GLN A 13 -26.89 -26.35 -10.28
C GLN A 13 -26.95 -24.84 -10.48
N PHE A 14 -25.99 -24.13 -9.89
CA PHE A 14 -25.85 -22.69 -10.06
C PHE A 14 -24.72 -22.37 -11.03
N THR A 15 -24.94 -21.40 -11.91
CA THR A 15 -23.93 -20.92 -12.86
C THR A 15 -23.47 -19.53 -12.46
N ARG A 16 -22.15 -19.32 -12.38
CA ARG A 16 -21.61 -18.00 -12.08
C ARG A 16 -21.89 -17.01 -13.22
N PRO A 17 -22.21 -15.74 -12.91
CA PRO A 17 -22.40 -14.74 -13.94
C PRO A 17 -21.06 -14.34 -14.57
N SER A 18 -21.06 -14.12 -15.89
CA SER A 18 -19.89 -13.58 -16.58
C SER A 18 -19.70 -12.09 -16.25
N CYS A 19 -18.44 -11.63 -16.27
CA CYS A 19 -18.10 -10.24 -16.05
C CYS A 19 -16.97 -9.82 -16.99
N ALA A 20 -17.10 -8.64 -17.61
CA ALA A 20 -16.02 -8.06 -18.37
C ALA A 20 -14.87 -7.68 -17.41
N TYR A 21 -13.67 -8.16 -17.71
CA TYR A 21 -12.47 -7.86 -16.95
C TYR A 21 -11.41 -7.29 -17.88
N LEU A 22 -10.77 -6.21 -17.44
CA LEU A 22 -9.63 -5.61 -18.10
C LEU A 22 -8.64 -5.20 -17.03
N ASP A 23 -7.47 -5.84 -17.03
CA ASP A 23 -6.35 -5.40 -16.20
C ASP A 23 -5.84 -4.05 -16.71
N ARG A 24 -5.57 -3.13 -15.79
CA ARG A 24 -5.01 -1.79 -16.06
C ARG A 24 -3.79 -1.52 -15.18
N SER A 25 -3.13 -2.58 -14.71
CA SER A 25 -1.96 -2.51 -13.84
C SER A 25 -0.64 -2.24 -14.60
N ASP A 26 -0.66 -2.13 -15.93
CA ASP A 26 0.52 -1.93 -16.79
C ASP A 26 1.46 -0.79 -16.32
N ASN A 27 0.90 0.28 -15.74
CA ASN A 27 1.68 1.41 -15.23
C ASN A 27 2.59 1.04 -14.02
N PHE A 28 2.40 -0.13 -13.43
CA PHE A 28 3.20 -0.66 -12.32
C PHE A 28 4.17 -1.77 -12.76
N LEU A 29 4.11 -2.22 -14.01
CA LEU A 29 5.04 -3.19 -14.57
C LEU A 29 6.32 -2.50 -15.02
N LEU A 30 7.45 -2.99 -14.52
CA LEU A 30 8.78 -2.47 -14.82
C LEU A 30 9.48 -3.40 -15.80
N ASN A 31 9.42 -3.06 -17.10
CA ASN A 31 10.10 -3.81 -18.16
C ASN A 31 11.62 -3.76 -18.01
N ASP A 32 12.17 -2.58 -17.70
CA ASP A 32 13.60 -2.36 -17.48
C ASP A 32 13.84 -1.85 -16.06
N ARG A 33 14.76 -2.50 -15.34
CA ARG A 33 15.17 -2.08 -13.99
C ARG A 33 16.55 -1.45 -14.03
N THR A 34 16.60 -0.11 -13.98
CA THR A 34 17.85 0.65 -13.88
C THR A 34 18.00 1.26 -12.48
N PHE A 35 19.11 0.96 -11.81
CA PHE A 35 19.41 1.47 -10.46
C PHE A 35 20.40 2.64 -10.45
N ASN A 36 20.76 3.16 -11.63
CA ASN A 36 21.78 4.20 -11.78
C ASN A 36 21.24 5.63 -11.53
N ARG A 37 19.95 5.79 -11.22
CA ARG A 37 19.29 7.09 -11.04
C ARG A 37 19.12 7.41 -9.55
N GLN A 38 19.28 8.68 -9.19
CA GLN A 38 19.02 9.17 -7.84
C GLN A 38 17.54 9.53 -7.63
N TYR A 39 17.10 9.50 -6.36
CA TYR A 39 15.71 9.74 -5.96
C TYR A 39 15.21 11.18 -6.16
N ALA A 40 16.09 12.17 -6.37
CA ALA A 40 15.68 13.56 -6.56
C ALA A 40 14.68 13.74 -7.73
N SER A 41 14.88 12.98 -8.82
CA SER A 41 13.99 13.00 -9.98
C SER A 41 12.54 12.65 -9.65
N PHE A 42 12.32 11.75 -8.69
CA PHE A 42 11.00 11.34 -8.23
C PHE A 42 10.27 12.45 -7.46
N TYR A 43 10.96 13.13 -6.55
CA TYR A 43 10.39 14.27 -5.82
C TYR A 43 10.08 15.45 -6.76
N CYS A 44 10.98 15.74 -7.70
CA CYS A 44 10.75 16.75 -8.73
C CYS A 44 9.51 16.44 -9.58
N ALA A 45 9.34 15.19 -10.02
CA ALA A 45 8.17 14.78 -10.81
C ALA A 45 6.87 14.91 -9.99
N ARG A 46 6.89 14.50 -8.72
CA ARG A 46 5.76 14.63 -7.79
C ARG A 46 5.36 16.09 -7.58
N TYR A 47 6.32 16.95 -7.26
CA TYR A 47 6.09 18.38 -7.04
C TYR A 47 5.51 19.04 -8.30
N LYS A 48 6.15 18.83 -9.47
CA LYS A 48 5.69 19.40 -10.75
C LYS A 48 4.27 18.96 -11.12
N SER A 49 3.92 17.69 -10.86
CA SER A 49 2.59 17.16 -11.16
C SER A 49 1.51 17.73 -10.22
N MET A 50 1.86 17.95 -8.94
CA MET A 50 0.90 18.43 -7.93
C MET A 50 0.78 19.96 -7.86
N LEU A 51 1.80 20.70 -8.28
CA LEU A 51 1.82 22.17 -8.27
C LEU A 51 0.58 22.81 -8.91
N PRO A 52 0.16 22.48 -10.15
CA PRO A 52 -1.03 23.08 -10.75
C PRO A 52 -2.31 22.72 -10.00
N VAL A 53 -2.41 21.49 -9.49
CA VAL A 53 -3.56 21.03 -8.71
C VAL A 53 -3.67 21.83 -7.41
N LEU A 54 -2.57 21.95 -6.67
CA LEU A 54 -2.53 22.68 -5.40
C LEU A 54 -2.75 24.18 -5.58
N LYS A 55 -2.22 24.80 -6.64
CA LYS A 55 -2.54 26.20 -6.98
C LYS A 55 -4.03 26.40 -7.20
N GLN A 56 -4.67 25.51 -7.97
CA GLN A 56 -6.10 25.58 -8.21
C GLN A 56 -6.92 25.39 -6.92
N ARG A 57 -6.53 24.44 -6.06
CA ARG A 57 -7.20 24.20 -4.77
C ARG A 57 -7.03 25.37 -3.81
N ALA A 58 -5.83 25.95 -3.75
CA ALA A 58 -5.57 27.15 -2.96
C ALA A 58 -6.39 28.34 -3.46
N GLU A 59 -6.51 28.54 -4.77
CA GLU A 59 -7.37 29.61 -5.34
C GLU A 59 -8.85 29.39 -4.98
N GLN A 60 -9.34 28.14 -5.05
CA GLN A 60 -10.70 27.81 -4.63
C GLN A 60 -10.94 28.09 -3.14
N LYS A 61 -9.96 27.80 -2.28
CA LYS A 61 -10.08 27.95 -0.82
C LYS A 61 -9.84 29.38 -0.34
N TRP A 62 -8.86 30.08 -0.91
CA TRP A 62 -8.34 31.35 -0.41
C TRP A 62 -8.37 32.51 -1.43
N GLY A 63 -8.82 32.30 -2.67
CA GLY A 63 -8.80 33.33 -3.73
C GLY A 63 -9.51 34.63 -3.37
N LYS A 64 -10.60 34.56 -2.58
CA LYS A 64 -11.32 35.74 -2.06
C LYS A 64 -10.46 36.63 -1.15
N GLN A 65 -9.41 36.07 -0.55
CA GLN A 65 -8.51 36.77 0.37
C GLN A 65 -7.41 37.53 -0.38
N LYS A 66 -7.32 37.39 -1.72
CA LYS A 66 -6.35 38.07 -2.60
C LYS A 66 -4.88 37.88 -2.16
N VAL A 67 -4.58 36.73 -1.56
CA VAL A 67 -3.22 36.36 -1.17
C VAL A 67 -2.49 35.74 -2.36
N GLN A 68 -1.27 36.19 -2.62
CA GLN A 68 -0.48 35.70 -3.76
C GLN A 68 0.14 34.33 -3.45
N VAL A 69 0.22 33.50 -4.48
CA VAL A 69 1.05 32.29 -4.44
C VAL A 69 2.50 32.69 -4.71
N THR A 70 3.38 32.43 -3.76
CA THR A 70 4.77 32.87 -3.74
C THR A 70 5.69 31.66 -3.59
N SER A 71 6.84 31.69 -4.26
CA SER A 71 7.94 30.73 -4.04
C SER A 71 8.54 30.94 -2.66
N LEU A 72 9.16 29.92 -2.04
CA LEU A 72 9.81 30.12 -0.73
C LEU A 72 10.89 31.20 -0.81
N GLY A 73 11.64 31.26 -1.93
CA GLY A 73 12.74 32.21 -2.12
C GLY A 73 12.30 33.68 -2.26
N ASP A 74 11.02 33.92 -2.55
CA ASP A 74 10.47 35.26 -2.77
C ASP A 74 9.58 35.73 -1.60
N LEU A 75 9.61 35.00 -0.47
CA LEU A 75 8.86 35.37 0.72
C LEU A 75 9.42 36.64 1.35
N VAL A 76 8.50 37.46 1.87
CA VAL A 76 8.82 38.69 2.61
C VAL A 76 8.30 38.51 4.04
N GLU A 77 9.09 38.91 5.02
CA GLU A 77 8.72 38.90 6.44
C GLU A 77 7.39 39.62 6.68
N ASP A 78 6.57 39.06 7.57
CA ASP A 78 5.22 39.53 7.90
C ASP A 78 4.22 39.67 6.73
N LYS A 79 4.61 39.34 5.50
CA LYS A 79 3.72 39.35 4.35
C LYS A 79 3.01 38.01 4.22
N ARG A 80 1.69 38.05 4.38
CA ARG A 80 0.81 36.91 4.16
C ARG A 80 0.94 36.39 2.73
N SER A 81 1.25 35.10 2.58
CA SER A 81 1.52 34.45 1.30
C SER A 81 0.97 33.01 1.30
N VAL A 82 0.68 32.50 0.11
CA VAL A 82 0.40 31.08 -0.11
C VAL A 82 1.64 30.45 -0.70
N VAL A 83 2.10 29.33 -0.13
CA VAL A 83 3.25 28.58 -0.64
C VAL A 83 2.83 27.17 -0.97
N VAL A 84 3.28 26.65 -2.11
CA VAL A 84 3.12 25.24 -2.47
C VAL A 84 4.47 24.55 -2.30
N GLY A 85 4.51 23.46 -1.55
CA GLY A 85 5.73 22.71 -1.31
C GLY A 85 5.46 21.27 -0.87
N THR A 86 6.51 20.53 -0.59
CA THR A 86 6.46 19.16 -0.09
C THR A 86 6.86 19.15 1.37
N LEU A 87 6.06 18.51 2.22
CA LEU A 87 6.39 18.36 3.63
C LEU A 87 7.56 17.39 3.81
N PHE A 88 8.52 17.77 4.65
CA PHE A 88 9.56 16.91 5.16
C PHE A 88 9.48 16.90 6.69
N LYS A 89 9.27 15.72 7.28
CA LYS A 89 9.24 15.54 8.73
C LYS A 89 10.64 15.16 9.21
N VAL A 90 11.23 16.04 10.01
CA VAL A 90 12.47 15.78 10.74
C VAL A 90 12.08 14.98 11.98
N MET A 91 12.58 13.74 12.07
CA MET A 91 12.23 12.80 13.12
C MET A 91 13.45 12.41 13.94
N GLU A 92 13.41 12.61 15.25
CA GLU A 92 14.57 12.38 16.12
C GLU A 92 14.92 10.88 16.22
N LEU A 93 13.90 10.03 16.31
CA LEU A 93 14.06 8.60 16.50
C LEU A 93 14.24 7.83 15.18
N GLN A 94 14.25 8.52 14.02
CA GLN A 94 14.44 7.87 12.72
C GLN A 94 15.85 7.28 12.62
N PRO A 95 15.99 5.99 12.26
CA PRO A 95 17.29 5.37 12.10
C PRO A 95 18.08 6.05 10.98
N SER A 96 19.37 6.24 11.23
CA SER A 96 20.29 6.84 10.27
C SER A 96 21.44 5.89 10.03
N ILE A 97 21.58 5.43 8.78
CA ILE A 97 22.67 4.55 8.35
C ILE A 97 24.03 5.19 8.67
N LEU A 98 24.14 6.53 8.55
CA LEU A 98 25.38 7.24 8.88
C LEU A 98 25.68 7.24 10.39
N LYS A 99 24.66 7.38 11.25
CA LYS A 99 24.83 7.24 12.71
C LYS A 99 25.22 5.80 13.05
N GLU A 100 24.57 4.81 12.45
CA GLU A 100 24.86 3.39 12.63
C GLU A 100 26.31 3.05 12.26
N ILE A 101 26.79 3.49 11.09
CA ILE A 101 28.19 3.26 10.65
C ILE A 101 29.19 3.99 11.56
N SER A 102 28.87 5.21 12.01
CA SER A 102 29.74 5.98 12.90
C SER A 102 29.86 5.34 14.30
N GLU A 103 28.80 4.71 14.78
CA GLU A 103 28.72 4.05 16.10
C GLU A 103 29.18 2.58 16.05
N GLU A 104 29.31 1.99 14.85
CA GLU A 104 29.65 0.58 14.61
C GLU A 104 31.01 0.18 15.17
N HIS A 105 31.90 1.14 15.43
CA HIS A 105 33.13 0.83 16.14
C HIS A 105 32.91 0.52 17.64
N HIS A 106 31.80 0.92 18.28
CA HIS A 106 31.66 0.88 19.74
C HIS A 106 30.33 0.34 20.33
N VAL A 107 29.32 -0.11 19.56
CA VAL A 107 28.04 -0.56 20.20
C VAL A 107 27.38 -1.77 19.54
N ALA A 108 26.81 -2.64 20.39
CA ALA A 108 25.90 -3.72 19.99
C ALA A 108 24.67 -3.18 19.23
N PRO A 109 24.06 -3.95 18.32
CA PRO A 109 22.93 -3.49 17.54
C PRO A 109 21.74 -3.09 18.41
N GLN A 110 21.22 -1.89 18.17
CA GLN A 110 20.03 -1.39 18.87
C GLN A 110 18.79 -2.23 18.49
N PRO A 111 17.89 -2.50 19.45
CA PRO A 111 16.63 -3.17 19.17
C PRO A 111 15.79 -2.33 18.19
N ARG A 112 15.14 -3.00 17.23
CA ARG A 112 14.26 -2.34 16.26
C ARG A 112 13.11 -1.65 17.00
N ARG A 113 13.03 -0.33 16.92
CA ARG A 113 11.91 0.45 17.46
C ARG A 113 10.67 0.24 16.60
N THR A 114 9.52 0.05 17.24
CA THR A 114 8.22 -0.08 16.57
C THR A 114 7.55 1.27 16.32
N HIS A 115 7.96 2.31 17.05
CA HIS A 115 7.49 3.69 16.89
C HIS A 115 8.69 4.62 16.73
N LEU A 116 8.65 5.46 15.71
CA LEU A 116 9.73 6.38 15.35
C LEU A 116 9.34 7.86 15.55
N THR A 117 8.12 8.14 15.97
CA THR A 117 7.62 9.50 16.21
C THR A 117 7.99 9.98 17.61
N ASP A 118 8.34 11.25 17.73
CA ASP A 118 8.67 11.90 19.00
C ASP A 118 8.03 13.29 19.10
N ASN A 119 7.88 13.81 20.32
CA ASN A 119 7.34 15.15 20.55
C ASN A 119 8.28 16.27 20.07
N SER A 120 9.57 15.96 19.89
CA SER A 120 10.58 16.86 19.32
C SER A 120 10.60 16.88 17.79
N ASP A 121 9.80 16.04 17.12
CA ASP A 121 9.69 16.04 15.67
C ASP A 121 9.27 17.42 15.15
N SER A 122 9.66 17.76 13.92
CA SER A 122 9.29 19.03 13.30
C SER A 122 9.00 18.88 11.81
N LEU A 123 8.26 19.84 11.26
CA LEU A 123 7.94 19.89 9.83
C LEU A 123 8.71 21.01 9.15
N VAL A 124 9.18 20.70 7.95
CA VAL A 124 9.82 21.62 7.02
C VAL A 124 9.05 21.56 5.71
N LEU A 125 8.88 22.69 5.05
CA LEU A 125 8.32 22.77 3.71
C LEU A 125 9.45 22.96 2.71
N GLU A 126 9.50 22.12 1.69
CA GLU A 126 10.49 22.17 0.61
C GLU A 126 9.83 22.54 -0.72
N ASP A 127 10.40 23.51 -1.44
CA ASP A 127 10.07 23.78 -2.84
C ASP A 127 11.19 23.28 -3.77
N ASP A 128 11.28 23.77 -5.00
CA ASP A 128 12.32 23.38 -5.96
C ASP A 128 13.70 24.01 -5.69
N ARG A 129 13.82 24.92 -4.72
CA ARG A 129 15.04 25.70 -4.46
C ARG A 129 15.51 25.62 -3.02
N GLN A 130 14.61 25.70 -2.06
CA GLN A 130 14.96 25.83 -0.64
C GLN A 130 13.94 25.16 0.28
N ARG A 131 14.25 25.22 1.58
CA ARG A 131 13.45 24.62 2.64
C ARG A 131 13.20 25.64 3.75
N LEU A 132 12.00 25.62 4.32
CA LEU A 132 11.61 26.54 5.39
C LEU A 132 10.91 25.79 6.52
N PRO A 133 11.38 25.88 7.78
CA PRO A 133 10.71 25.25 8.90
C PRO A 133 9.30 25.81 9.10
N LEU A 134 8.35 24.94 9.43
CA LEU A 134 6.97 25.32 9.71
C LEU A 134 6.73 25.48 11.20
N SER A 135 5.81 26.37 11.56
CA SER A 135 5.27 26.56 12.92
C SER A 135 3.77 26.91 12.83
N GLY A 136 3.11 27.12 13.97
CA GLY A 136 1.71 27.56 14.00
C GLY A 136 0.70 26.41 13.89
N ASN A 137 -0.38 26.64 13.15
CA ASN A 137 -1.54 25.75 13.07
C ASN A 137 -1.31 24.57 12.11
N ILE A 138 -0.37 23.68 12.48
CA ILE A 138 -0.08 22.46 11.73
C ILE A 138 0.27 21.31 12.69
N ASP A 139 -0.39 20.17 12.51
CA ASP A 139 -0.19 18.99 13.36
C ASP A 139 1.03 18.18 12.92
N VAL A 140 2.12 18.24 13.67
CA VAL A 140 3.35 17.48 13.35
C VAL A 140 3.13 15.97 13.41
N VAL A 141 2.25 15.47 14.29
CA VAL A 141 2.02 14.04 14.49
C VAL A 141 1.24 13.46 13.32
N ALA A 142 0.21 14.16 12.84
CA ALA A 142 -0.66 13.69 11.75
C ALA A 142 -0.01 13.75 10.35
N HIS A 143 1.09 14.48 10.17
CA HIS A 143 1.74 14.63 8.88
C HIS A 143 2.97 13.72 8.71
N VAL A 144 3.25 13.35 7.46
CA VAL A 144 4.40 12.51 7.08
C VAL A 144 5.17 13.15 5.92
N THR A 145 6.43 12.72 5.78
CA THR A 145 7.33 13.18 4.71
C THR A 145 6.80 12.84 3.32
N GLY A 146 7.00 13.75 2.38
CA GLY A 146 6.73 13.56 0.96
C GLY A 146 5.35 14.03 0.50
N ILE A 147 4.50 14.58 1.37
CA ILE A 147 3.16 15.06 1.00
C ILE A 147 3.22 16.47 0.42
N PRO A 148 2.80 16.69 -0.85
CA PRO A 148 2.69 18.02 -1.41
C PRO A 148 1.44 18.73 -0.86
N VAL A 149 1.61 19.96 -0.38
CA VAL A 149 0.56 20.79 0.23
C VAL A 149 0.70 22.24 -0.22
N ALA A 150 -0.40 22.98 -0.12
CA ALA A 150 -0.37 24.43 -0.12
C ALA A 150 -0.61 24.92 1.31
N VAL A 151 0.20 25.86 1.79
CA VAL A 151 0.06 26.47 3.11
C VAL A 151 -0.17 27.97 2.97
N LEU A 152 -1.03 28.51 3.82
CA LEU A 152 -1.29 29.94 3.97
C LEU A 152 -0.68 30.40 5.29
N GLY A 153 0.09 31.48 5.25
CA GLY A 153 0.75 32.00 6.45
C GLY A 153 1.68 33.17 6.15
N ARG A 154 2.60 33.43 7.07
CA ARG A 154 3.64 34.46 6.95
C ARG A 154 4.94 33.97 7.56
N VAL A 155 6.06 34.55 7.13
CA VAL A 155 7.34 34.34 7.82
C VAL A 155 7.33 35.19 9.08
N GLY A 156 7.52 34.55 10.24
CA GLY A 156 7.66 35.23 11.52
C GLY A 156 9.10 35.65 11.82
N ASP A 157 9.28 36.39 12.90
CA ASP A 157 10.57 36.93 13.34
C ASP A 157 11.63 35.85 13.65
N ASP A 158 11.19 34.61 13.90
CA ASP A 158 12.04 33.45 14.12
C ASP A 158 12.55 32.80 12.82
N GLY A 159 12.20 33.37 11.66
CA GLY A 159 12.54 32.85 10.34
C GLY A 159 11.75 31.60 9.95
N ARG A 160 10.69 31.23 10.69
CA ARG A 160 9.82 30.10 10.37
C ARG A 160 8.56 30.57 9.67
N PHE A 161 7.97 29.70 8.87
CA PHE A 161 6.67 29.97 8.27
C PHE A 161 5.55 29.60 9.25
N ALA A 162 4.93 30.62 9.83
CA ALA A 162 3.78 30.46 10.73
C ALA A 162 2.54 30.13 9.90
N VAL A 163 2.16 28.86 9.89
CA VAL A 163 0.99 28.34 9.17
C VAL A 163 -0.29 28.79 9.88
N GLU A 164 -1.19 29.40 9.10
CA GLU A 164 -2.54 29.73 9.54
C GLU A 164 -3.53 28.63 9.10
N ASP A 165 -3.37 28.15 7.86
CA ASP A 165 -4.25 27.17 7.25
C ASP A 165 -3.50 26.34 6.18
N ILE A 166 -3.99 25.12 5.92
CA ILE A 166 -3.39 24.15 5.00
C ILE A 166 -4.41 23.67 3.96
N CYS A 167 -3.95 23.37 2.75
CA CYS A 167 -4.77 22.89 1.65
C CYS A 167 -4.08 21.72 0.95
N TYR A 168 -4.82 20.63 0.77
CA TYR A 168 -4.37 19.41 0.10
C TYR A 168 -4.91 19.34 -1.33
N ALA A 169 -4.30 18.48 -2.16
CA ALA A 169 -4.77 18.24 -3.53
C ALA A 169 -6.23 17.73 -3.59
N GLY A 170 -6.68 17.07 -2.52
CA GLY A 170 -8.01 16.49 -2.40
C GLY A 170 -8.21 15.28 -3.31
N LEU A 171 -9.47 14.85 -3.46
CA LEU A 171 -9.82 13.73 -4.32
C LEU A 171 -9.86 14.15 -5.79
N LEU A 172 -9.44 13.25 -6.67
CA LEU A 172 -9.67 13.38 -8.11
C LEU A 172 -11.15 13.18 -8.44
N LYS A 173 -11.55 13.60 -9.65
CA LYS A 173 -12.92 13.40 -10.14
C LYS A 173 -13.25 11.91 -10.14
N GLN A 174 -14.29 11.54 -9.38
CA GLN A 174 -14.76 10.16 -9.32
C GLN A 174 -15.35 9.75 -10.69
N VAL A 175 -14.90 8.61 -11.20
CA VAL A 175 -15.45 8.00 -12.42
C VAL A 175 -16.84 7.44 -12.08
N PRO A 176 -17.88 7.68 -12.91
CA PRO A 176 -19.20 7.13 -12.66
C PRO A 176 -19.18 5.60 -12.67
N ARG A 177 -19.90 4.99 -11.72
CA ARG A 177 -20.03 3.54 -11.62
C ARG A 177 -21.11 3.04 -12.59
N PRO A 178 -20.86 1.96 -13.35
CA PRO A 178 -21.90 1.38 -14.19
C PRO A 178 -23.02 0.77 -13.33
N SER A 179 -24.25 0.78 -13.84
CA SER A 179 -25.36 0.03 -13.25
C SER A 179 -25.22 -1.46 -13.57
N LEU A 180 -25.46 -2.32 -12.58
CA LEU A 180 -25.46 -3.76 -12.74
C LEU A 180 -26.91 -4.27 -12.75
N GLU A 181 -27.20 -5.26 -13.59
CA GLU A 181 -28.52 -5.92 -13.65
C GLU A 181 -28.74 -6.86 -12.46
N ALA A 182 -27.66 -7.38 -11.88
CA ALA A 182 -27.67 -8.27 -10.73
C ALA A 182 -26.42 -8.07 -9.89
N ASP A 183 -26.51 -8.45 -8.61
CA ASP A 183 -25.39 -8.39 -7.68
C ASP A 183 -24.27 -9.34 -8.10
N LYS A 184 -23.05 -8.82 -8.07
CA LYS A 184 -21.80 -9.56 -8.30
C LYS A 184 -20.84 -9.25 -7.18
N TYR A 185 -20.18 -10.28 -6.64
CA TYR A 185 -19.31 -10.13 -5.48
C TYR A 185 -17.83 -10.35 -5.83
N LEU A 186 -16.98 -9.59 -5.15
CA LEU A 186 -15.53 -9.73 -5.14
C LEU A 186 -15.12 -10.16 -3.74
N VAL A 187 -14.33 -11.23 -3.64
CA VAL A 187 -13.78 -11.67 -2.36
C VAL A 187 -12.35 -11.15 -2.23
N LEU A 188 -12.05 -10.48 -1.13
CA LEU A 188 -10.72 -9.98 -0.80
C LEU A 188 -10.16 -10.79 0.36
N VAL A 189 -9.00 -11.40 0.16
CA VAL A 189 -8.27 -12.19 1.16
C VAL A 189 -6.86 -11.61 1.25
N SER A 190 -6.27 -11.56 2.43
CA SER A 190 -4.89 -11.10 2.61
C SER A 190 -4.25 -11.79 3.79
N GLY A 191 -2.93 -11.97 3.79
CA GLY A 191 -2.22 -12.47 4.97
C GLY A 191 -2.49 -13.94 5.28
N VAL A 192 -2.69 -14.77 4.24
CA VAL A 192 -2.83 -16.23 4.36
C VAL A 192 -1.66 -16.82 5.15
N GLY A 193 -0.44 -16.30 4.91
CA GLY A 193 0.72 -16.53 5.76
C GLY A 193 1.09 -18.01 5.94
N LEU A 194 1.03 -18.81 4.88
CA LEU A 194 1.34 -20.24 4.92
C LEU A 194 2.78 -20.50 5.40
N VAL A 195 2.93 -21.55 6.20
CA VAL A 195 4.19 -22.06 6.79
C VAL A 195 4.20 -23.59 6.79
N GLU A 196 5.37 -24.18 6.98
CA GLU A 196 5.51 -25.62 7.24
C GLU A 196 4.70 -26.03 8.49
N GLY A 197 3.86 -27.07 8.35
CA GLY A 197 3.04 -27.61 9.45
C GLY A 197 1.67 -26.94 9.68
N ALA A 198 1.31 -25.96 8.85
CA ALA A 198 0.11 -25.09 8.90
C ALA A 198 -1.10 -25.57 9.75
N ASP A 199 -1.34 -24.90 10.88
CA ASP A 199 -2.51 -25.08 11.75
C ASP A 199 -3.82 -24.52 11.13
N ASP A 200 -3.74 -23.60 10.17
CA ASP A 200 -4.88 -22.88 9.58
C ASP A 200 -5.46 -23.53 8.30
N LEU A 201 -5.01 -24.74 7.92
CA LEU A 201 -5.44 -25.40 6.68
C LEU A 201 -6.95 -25.63 6.61
N LEU A 202 -7.62 -25.87 7.74
CA LEU A 202 -9.06 -26.06 7.78
C LEU A 202 -9.82 -24.80 7.34
N GLN A 203 -9.38 -23.62 7.77
CA GLN A 203 -10.05 -22.35 7.42
C GLN A 203 -9.93 -22.07 5.92
N LEU A 204 -8.76 -22.36 5.35
CA LEU A 204 -8.54 -22.25 3.91
C LEU A 204 -9.35 -23.26 3.13
N GLN A 205 -9.43 -24.51 3.60
CA GLN A 205 -10.27 -25.52 2.95
C GLN A 205 -11.75 -25.14 3.00
N LEU A 206 -12.26 -24.66 4.14
CA LEU A 206 -13.65 -24.19 4.25
C LEU A 206 -13.92 -22.99 3.32
N LEU A 207 -12.94 -22.10 3.13
CA LEU A 207 -13.04 -21.03 2.14
C LEU A 207 -13.13 -21.58 0.72
N VAL A 208 -12.27 -22.54 0.35
CA VAL A 208 -12.33 -23.20 -0.96
C VAL A 208 -13.68 -23.86 -1.16
N ASP A 209 -14.13 -24.66 -0.19
CA ASP A 209 -15.38 -25.43 -0.28
C ASP A 209 -16.60 -24.50 -0.36
N TYR A 210 -16.61 -23.40 0.40
CA TYR A 210 -17.65 -22.38 0.31
C TYR A 210 -17.67 -21.71 -1.06
N LEU A 211 -16.52 -21.26 -1.54
CA LEU A 211 -16.44 -20.57 -2.81
C LEU A 211 -16.78 -21.50 -3.96
N SER A 212 -16.28 -22.72 -3.97
CA SER A 212 -16.56 -23.73 -5.01
C SER A 212 -17.99 -24.29 -4.96
N GLY A 213 -18.74 -24.04 -3.89
CA GLY A 213 -20.15 -24.48 -3.74
C GLY A 213 -20.32 -25.86 -3.10
N PHE A 214 -19.25 -26.46 -2.56
CA PHE A 214 -19.32 -27.74 -1.85
C PHE A 214 -19.76 -27.61 -0.38
N LEU A 215 -19.87 -26.38 0.13
CA LEU A 215 -20.29 -26.10 1.51
C LEU A 215 -21.55 -25.25 1.57
N GLY A 216 -22.43 -25.56 2.52
CA GLY A 216 -23.66 -24.81 2.80
C GLY A 216 -24.91 -25.38 2.14
N CYS A 217 -26.03 -24.66 2.27
CA CYS A 217 -27.30 -25.02 1.64
C CYS A 217 -27.47 -24.35 0.26
N ASP A 218 -28.55 -24.68 -0.47
CA ASP A 218 -28.84 -24.10 -1.79
C ASP A 218 -28.77 -22.56 -1.81
N ALA A 219 -29.23 -21.89 -0.74
CA ALA A 219 -29.16 -20.44 -0.64
C ALA A 219 -27.73 -19.90 -0.49
N ASP A 220 -26.85 -20.65 0.17
CA ASP A 220 -25.44 -20.29 0.31
C ASP A 220 -24.68 -20.53 -1.00
N GLN A 221 -24.98 -21.63 -1.69
CA GLN A 221 -24.45 -21.94 -3.01
C GLN A 221 -24.91 -20.92 -4.06
N GLU A 222 -26.17 -20.48 -4.00
CA GLU A 222 -26.67 -19.39 -4.84
C GLU A 222 -25.86 -18.11 -4.60
N ARG A 223 -25.59 -17.75 -3.34
CA ARG A 223 -24.78 -16.58 -3.00
C ARG A 223 -23.34 -16.73 -3.47
N ALA A 224 -22.74 -17.90 -3.21
CA ALA A 224 -21.37 -18.21 -3.64
C ALA A 224 -21.24 -18.14 -5.16
N SER A 225 -22.25 -18.59 -5.92
CA SER A 225 -22.23 -18.52 -7.38
C SER A 225 -22.19 -17.08 -7.93
N ARG A 226 -22.64 -16.08 -7.16
CA ARG A 226 -22.55 -14.66 -7.53
C ARG A 226 -21.15 -14.05 -7.29
N VAL A 227 -20.22 -14.78 -6.66
CA VAL A 227 -18.82 -14.37 -6.56
C VAL A 227 -18.16 -14.54 -7.93
N VAL A 228 -17.65 -13.46 -8.50
CA VAL A 228 -17.05 -13.50 -9.85
C VAL A 228 -15.53 -13.55 -9.84
N ARG A 229 -14.90 -13.18 -8.72
CA ARG A 229 -13.45 -13.08 -8.60
C ARG A 229 -13.01 -13.08 -7.14
N VAL A 230 -11.82 -13.61 -6.91
CA VAL A 230 -11.11 -13.61 -5.63
C VAL A 230 -9.79 -12.89 -5.81
N VAL A 231 -9.44 -11.98 -4.90
CA VAL A 231 -8.14 -11.29 -4.90
C VAL A 231 -7.41 -11.61 -3.61
N LEU A 232 -6.22 -12.20 -3.74
CA LEU A 232 -5.29 -12.43 -2.65
C LEU A 232 -4.32 -11.25 -2.57
N ALA A 233 -4.56 -10.33 -1.65
CA ALA A 233 -3.81 -9.09 -1.46
C ALA A 233 -2.59 -9.29 -0.56
N GLY A 234 -1.61 -10.07 -1.04
CA GLY A 234 -0.28 -10.19 -0.44
C GLY A 234 -0.19 -10.98 0.87
N ASN A 235 1.07 -11.24 1.26
CA ASN A 235 1.45 -12.03 2.42
C ASN A 235 0.82 -13.43 2.37
N THR A 236 0.90 -14.05 1.19
CA THR A 236 0.43 -15.43 0.98
C THR A 236 1.32 -16.45 1.69
N LEU A 237 2.62 -16.17 1.73
CA LEU A 237 3.61 -16.91 2.49
C LEU A 237 4.07 -16.10 3.70
N ARG A 238 4.53 -16.76 4.76
CA ARG A 238 5.17 -16.10 5.89
C ARG A 238 6.68 -16.31 5.83
N GLN A 239 7.46 -15.25 6.07
CA GLN A 239 8.91 -15.39 6.22
C GLN A 239 9.23 -15.91 7.63
N THR A 240 9.77 -17.12 7.72
CA THR A 240 10.40 -17.62 8.93
C THR A 240 11.79 -16.99 9.05
N VAL A 241 11.89 -15.87 9.76
CA VAL A 241 13.20 -15.27 10.04
C VAL A 241 13.86 -16.05 11.17
N SER A 242 14.82 -16.91 10.84
CA SER A 242 15.69 -17.52 11.86
C SER A 242 16.60 -16.43 12.44
N THR A 243 16.72 -16.38 13.77
CA THR A 243 17.59 -15.45 14.51
C THR A 243 19.07 -15.55 14.11
N LYS A 244 19.49 -16.68 13.50
CA LYS A 244 20.85 -16.87 12.96
C LYS A 244 21.11 -16.13 11.64
N ASP A 245 20.08 -15.88 10.84
CA ASP A 245 20.22 -15.23 9.52
C ASP A 245 20.32 -13.70 9.63
N LEU A 246 19.83 -13.12 10.73
CA LEU A 246 19.90 -11.69 11.00
C LEU A 246 21.34 -11.16 11.13
N ALA A 247 22.28 -12.02 11.53
CA ALA A 247 23.70 -11.67 11.68
C ALA A 247 24.46 -11.74 10.34
N ARG A 248 24.08 -12.64 9.43
CA ARG A 248 24.69 -12.78 8.10
C ARG A 248 24.08 -11.88 7.03
N ALA A 249 22.82 -11.46 7.20
CA ALA A 249 22.10 -10.65 6.22
C ALA A 249 22.51 -9.16 6.19
N ARG A 250 23.37 -8.67 7.09
CA ARG A 250 23.73 -7.23 7.15
C ARG A 250 24.58 -6.75 5.98
N PHE A 251 25.32 -7.64 5.32
CA PHE A 251 26.17 -7.32 4.17
C PHE A 251 25.82 -8.12 2.91
N SER A 252 24.76 -8.92 2.95
CA SER A 252 24.33 -9.70 1.80
C SER A 252 23.26 -8.94 1.01
N ILE A 253 23.60 -8.55 -0.22
CA ILE A 253 22.68 -7.93 -1.20
C ILE A 253 21.54 -8.89 -1.57
N ARG A 254 21.69 -10.19 -1.28
CA ARG A 254 20.65 -11.21 -1.42
C ARG A 254 20.01 -11.47 -0.07
N LYS A 255 18.75 -11.03 0.10
CA LYS A 255 17.82 -11.76 0.97
C LYS A 255 17.69 -13.16 0.37
N GLU A 256 18.47 -14.12 0.86
CA GLU A 256 18.14 -15.53 0.67
C GLU A 256 16.90 -15.80 1.51
N SER A 257 15.72 -15.42 0.98
CA SER A 257 14.50 -16.08 1.41
C SER A 257 14.60 -17.49 0.87
N SER A 258 14.96 -18.46 1.70
CA SER A 258 14.52 -19.82 1.45
C SER A 258 13.00 -19.79 1.57
N ALA A 259 12.33 -19.39 0.49
CA ALA A 259 10.90 -19.59 0.37
C ALA A 259 10.71 -21.08 0.64
N ASP A 260 9.99 -21.39 1.71
CA ASP A 260 9.80 -22.76 2.11
C ASP A 260 9.09 -23.49 0.96
N SER A 261 9.79 -24.43 0.36
CA SER A 261 9.31 -25.21 -0.78
C SER A 261 8.05 -26.02 -0.43
N ALA A 262 7.82 -26.33 0.86
CA ALA A 262 6.58 -26.95 1.31
C ALA A 262 5.43 -25.94 1.31
N ALA A 263 5.61 -24.77 1.93
CA ALA A 263 4.59 -23.71 1.95
C ALA A 263 4.22 -23.22 0.53
N THR A 264 5.19 -23.14 -0.38
CA THR A 264 4.94 -22.76 -1.78
C THR A 264 4.09 -23.81 -2.50
N ARG A 265 4.34 -25.11 -2.27
CA ARG A 265 3.50 -26.19 -2.83
C ARG A 265 2.08 -26.19 -2.26
N LEU A 266 1.92 -25.90 -0.97
CA LEU A 266 0.60 -25.75 -0.37
C LEU A 266 -0.17 -24.58 -0.97
N LEU A 267 0.51 -23.45 -1.22
CA LEU A 267 -0.08 -22.30 -1.88
C LEU A 267 -0.52 -22.65 -3.32
N ASP A 268 0.33 -23.34 -4.09
CA ASP A 268 0.00 -23.77 -5.45
C ASP A 268 -1.23 -24.69 -5.48
N ALA A 269 -1.27 -25.70 -4.60
CA ALA A 269 -2.43 -26.61 -4.47
C ALA A 269 -3.72 -25.87 -4.07
N PHE A 270 -3.63 -24.92 -3.15
CA PHE A 270 -4.76 -24.08 -2.75
C PHE A 270 -5.27 -23.21 -3.91
N LEU A 271 -4.36 -22.57 -4.64
CA LEU A 271 -4.70 -21.74 -5.80
C LEU A 271 -5.30 -22.58 -6.93
N LEU A 272 -4.79 -23.78 -7.18
CA LEU A 272 -5.35 -24.72 -8.16
C LEU A 272 -6.80 -25.06 -7.84
N GLN A 273 -7.14 -25.32 -6.57
CA GLN A 273 -8.51 -25.63 -6.19
C GLN A 273 -9.45 -24.44 -6.40
N LEU A 274 -9.01 -23.23 -6.02
CA LEU A 274 -9.80 -22.02 -6.22
C LEU A 274 -9.98 -21.69 -7.70
N SER A 275 -8.90 -21.71 -8.49
CA SER A 275 -8.87 -21.29 -9.90
C SER A 275 -9.74 -22.16 -10.79
N ARG A 276 -9.98 -23.43 -10.41
CA ARG A 276 -10.95 -24.32 -11.07
C ARG A 276 -12.40 -23.84 -10.97
N SER A 277 -12.74 -23.08 -9.93
CA SER A 277 -14.11 -22.68 -9.66
C SER A 277 -14.40 -21.19 -9.91
N VAL A 278 -13.40 -20.32 -9.73
CA VAL A 278 -13.55 -18.85 -9.81
C VAL A 278 -12.24 -18.21 -10.26
N HIS A 279 -12.31 -17.05 -10.92
CA HIS A 279 -11.11 -16.30 -11.28
C HIS A 279 -10.37 -15.80 -10.02
N VAL A 280 -9.06 -16.01 -9.97
CA VAL A 280 -8.20 -15.64 -8.84
C VAL A 280 -7.09 -14.70 -9.32
N ASP A 281 -6.92 -13.57 -8.64
CA ASP A 281 -5.75 -12.70 -8.79
C ASP A 281 -4.90 -12.75 -7.52
N VAL A 282 -3.59 -12.89 -7.68
CA VAL A 282 -2.65 -12.94 -6.56
C VAL A 282 -1.72 -11.73 -6.65
N MET A 283 -1.73 -10.91 -5.61
CA MET A 283 -0.82 -9.79 -5.45
C MET A 283 0.32 -10.19 -4.50
N PRO A 284 1.57 -9.80 -4.79
CA PRO A 284 2.67 -9.99 -3.85
C PRO A 284 2.51 -9.07 -2.63
N GLY A 285 3.01 -9.52 -1.48
CA GLY A 285 3.21 -8.72 -0.27
C GLY A 285 4.68 -8.65 0.16
N GLU A 286 4.91 -8.19 1.40
CA GLU A 286 6.24 -8.02 1.98
C GLU A 286 6.94 -9.36 2.24
N ALA A 287 6.17 -10.36 2.68
CA ALA A 287 6.69 -11.67 3.03
C ALA A 287 6.83 -12.61 1.81
N ASP A 288 6.17 -12.30 0.70
CA ASP A 288 6.18 -13.14 -0.50
C ASP A 288 7.52 -13.01 -1.27
N PRO A 289 7.88 -14.01 -2.10
CA PRO A 289 9.11 -14.01 -2.91
C PRO A 289 9.02 -13.03 -4.09
N SER A 290 8.94 -11.74 -3.76
CA SER A 290 8.90 -10.60 -4.69
C SER A 290 9.91 -9.54 -4.28
N GLY A 291 10.07 -8.50 -5.12
CA GLY A 291 10.92 -7.37 -4.77
C GLY A 291 10.39 -6.60 -3.57
N ALA A 292 11.28 -6.13 -2.69
CA ALA A 292 10.92 -5.30 -1.53
C ALA A 292 10.61 -3.83 -1.90
N LEU A 293 11.00 -3.39 -3.11
CA LEU A 293 10.78 -2.03 -3.60
C LEU A 293 9.40 -1.91 -4.25
N LEU A 294 8.75 -0.76 -4.07
CA LEU A 294 7.56 -0.40 -4.81
C LEU A 294 7.92 0.23 -6.16
N PRO A 295 7.15 -0.05 -7.24
CA PRO A 295 6.06 -1.04 -7.29
C PRO A 295 6.58 -2.49 -7.27
N GLN A 296 5.97 -3.33 -6.41
CA GLN A 296 6.30 -4.76 -6.37
C GLN A 296 5.88 -5.42 -7.67
N GLN A 297 6.75 -6.26 -8.23
CA GLN A 297 6.50 -6.95 -9.50
C GLN A 297 5.80 -8.29 -9.25
N PRO A 298 5.02 -8.81 -10.23
CA PRO A 298 4.27 -10.06 -10.08
C PRO A 298 5.14 -11.24 -9.63
N LEU A 299 4.51 -12.19 -8.94
CA LEU A 299 5.14 -13.45 -8.56
C LEU A 299 5.49 -14.26 -9.81
N HIS A 300 6.63 -14.94 -9.78
CA HIS A 300 7.09 -15.72 -10.92
C HIS A 300 6.30 -17.04 -11.04
N GLN A 301 5.91 -17.41 -12.27
CA GLN A 301 5.10 -18.61 -12.54
C GLN A 301 5.74 -19.93 -12.08
N CYS A 302 7.08 -19.96 -11.92
CA CYS A 302 7.77 -21.14 -11.38
C CYS A 302 7.33 -21.53 -9.96
N LEU A 303 6.68 -20.63 -9.23
CA LEU A 303 6.11 -20.90 -7.90
C LEU A 303 4.79 -21.67 -7.98
N PHE A 304 4.15 -21.71 -9.15
CA PHE A 304 2.79 -22.20 -9.35
C PHE A 304 2.66 -23.19 -10.52
N PRO A 305 3.44 -24.29 -10.54
CA PRO A 305 3.41 -25.24 -11.64
C PRO A 305 2.05 -25.88 -11.89
N GLU A 306 1.17 -25.99 -10.89
CA GLU A 306 -0.17 -26.57 -11.08
C GLU A 306 -1.25 -25.51 -11.33
N ALA A 307 -1.20 -24.36 -10.66
CA ALA A 307 -2.26 -23.35 -10.73
C ALA A 307 -2.14 -22.35 -11.88
N SER A 308 -0.97 -22.25 -12.53
CA SER A 308 -0.70 -21.28 -13.62
C SER A 308 -0.99 -21.77 -15.03
#